data_AF-A0A087U7G6-F1
#
_entry.id   AF-A0A087U7G6-F1
#
_cell.length_a   1.000
_cell.length_b   1.000
_cell.length_c   1.000
_cell.angle_alpha   90.00
_cell.angle_beta   90.00
_cell.angle_gamma   90.00
#
_symmetry.space_group_name_H-M   'P 1'
#
loop_
_entity.id
_entity.type
_entity.pdbx_description
1 polymer ?
#
loop_
_entity_poly.entity_id
_entity_poly.type
_entity_poly.pdbx_seq_one_letter_code
_entity_poly.pdbx_strand_id
1 'polypeptide(L)' 'MHWRLARVIRLIPGKDGKVRTVELKTQAGVLLRPIQRVFPLEVQLTD' A
#
# COMPACT_ATOMS: atom_id res chain seq x y z
N MET A 1 2.74 -16.02 11.86
CA MET A 1 2.54 -14.61 11.44
C MET A 1 2.61 -14.55 9.93
N HIS A 2 1.50 -14.28 9.24
CA HIS A 2 1.50 -14.06 7.79
C HIS A 2 1.14 -12.59 7.54
N TRP A 3 2.10 -11.82 7.04
CA TRP A 3 1.83 -10.46 6.60
C TRP A 3 0.97 -10.54 5.34
N ARG A 4 -0.18 -9.86 5.36
CA ARG A 4 -1.09 -9.88 4.23
C ARG A 4 -0.46 -9.12 3.07
N LEU A 5 -0.25 -9.81 1.96
CA LEU A 5 0.21 -9.18 0.73
C LEU A 5 -0.89 -8.30 0.14
N ALA A 6 -0.48 -7.15 -0.35
CA ALA A 6 -1.38 -6.19 -0.98
C ALA A 6 -0.65 -5.42 -2.07
N ARG A 7 -1.39 -4.94 -3.06
CA ARG A 7 -0.89 -4.01 -4.07
C ARG A 7 -1.46 -2.62 -3.81
N VAL A 8 -0.61 -1.60 -3.83
CA VAL A 8 -1.06 -0.20 -3.81
C VAL A 8 -1.77 0.08 -5.13
N ILE A 9 -3.02 0.52 -5.06
CA ILE A 9 -3.83 0.85 -6.24
C ILE A 9 -4.15 2.34 -6.35
N ARG A 10 -4.05 3.10 -5.25
CA ARG A 10 -4.21 4.56 -5.26
C ARG A 10 -3.40 5.21 -4.13
N LEU A 11 -2.79 6.36 -4.44
CA LEU A 11 -2.15 7.25 -3.46
C LEU A 11 -3.12 8.35 -3.04
N ILE A 12 -3.17 8.65 -1.73
CA ILE A 12 -4.02 9.71 -1.19
C ILE A 12 -3.12 10.74 -0.47
N PRO A 13 -2.80 11.87 -1.15
CA PRO A 13 -2.01 12.92 -0.56
C PRO A 13 -2.82 13.75 0.46
N GLY A 14 -2.12 14.30 1.45
CA GLY A 14 -2.65 15.32 2.35
C GLY A 14 -2.69 16.71 1.70
N LYS A 15 -3.11 17.71 2.48
CA LYS A 15 -3.12 19.12 2.05
C LYS A 15 -1.73 19.64 1.67
N ASP A 16 -0.68 19.05 2.22
CA ASP A 16 0.73 19.33 1.94
C ASP A 16 1.29 18.57 0.72
N GLY A 17 0.43 17.86 -0.02
CA GLY A 17 0.83 17.06 -1.19
C GLY A 17 1.55 15.75 -0.84
N LYS A 18 1.86 15.49 0.43
CA LYS A 18 2.56 14.27 0.85
C LYS A 18 1.59 13.10 0.98
N VAL A 19 1.97 11.93 0.49
CA VAL A 19 1.17 10.71 0.63
C VAL A 19 1.08 10.34 2.11
N ARG A 20 -0.15 10.32 2.65
CA ARG A 20 -0.39 9.90 4.04
C ARG A 20 -1.16 8.59 4.13
N THR A 21 -2.04 8.34 3.16
CA THR A 21 -2.85 7.13 3.07
C THR A 21 -2.73 6.52 1.69
N VAL A 22 -2.80 5.20 1.63
CA VAL A 22 -2.85 4.43 0.38
C VAL A 22 -4.05 3.52 0.38
N GLU A 23 -4.62 3.32 -0.80
CA GLU A 23 -5.62 2.30 -1.05
C GLU A 23 -4.91 1.02 -1.50
N LEU A 24 -5.20 -0.07 -0.78
CA LEU A 24 -4.56 -1.37 -0.95
C LEU A 24 -5.58 -2.38 -1.45
N LYS A 25 -5.26 -3.07 -2.53
CA LYS A 25 -6.00 -4.26 -2.98
C LYS A 25 -5.35 -5.50 -2.37
N THR A 26 -6.13 -6.23 -1.59
CA THR A 26 -5.80 -7.55 -1.05
C THR A 26 -6.68 -8.61 -1.71
N GLN A 27 -6.41 -9.90 -1.44
CA GLN A 27 -7.29 -10.99 -1.87
C GLN A 27 -8.71 -10.88 -1.27
N ALA A 28 -8.83 -10.30 -0.07
CA ALA A 28 -10.11 -10.14 0.63
C ALA A 28 -10.88 -8.87 0.23
N GLY A 29 -10.32 -8.03 -0.64
CA GLY A 29 -10.92 -6.77 -1.06
C GLY A 29 -10.00 -5.57 -0.88
N VAL A 30 -10.60 -4.38 -0.88
CA VAL A 30 -9.88 -3.09 -0.83
C VAL A 30 -9.95 -2.50 0.57
N LEU A 31 -8.84 -1.92 1.03
CA LEU A 31 -8.78 -1.25 2.32
C LEU A 31 -7.82 -0.04 2.29
N LEU A 32 -8.11 0.94 3.14
CA LEU A 32 -7.27 2.13 3.31
C LEU A 32 -6.30 1.92 4.49
N ARG A 33 -5.03 2.26 4.28
CA ARG A 33 -4.02 2.27 5.37
C ARG A 33 -3.13 3.51 5.30
N PRO A 34 -2.73 4.06 6.45
CA PRO A 34 -1.64 5.03 6.49
C PRO A 34 -0.38 4.42 5.89
N ILE A 35 0.35 5.19 5.08
CA ILE A 35 1.56 4.69 4.39
C ILE A 35 2.62 4.17 5.38
N GLN A 36 2.68 4.76 6.58
CA GLN A 36 3.57 4.34 7.67
C GLN A 36 3.32 2.92 8.19
N ARG A 37 2.15 2.33 7.88
CA ARG A 37 1.78 0.96 8.24
C ARG A 37 1.87 -0.02 7.06
N VAL A 38 2.41 0.45 5.95
CA VAL A 38 2.66 -0.37 4.76
C VAL A 38 4.16 -0.51 4.62
N PHE A 39 4.60 -1.74 4.39
CA PHE A 39 6.01 -2.05 4.20
C PHE A 39 6.19 -2.54 2.76
N PRO A 40 7.24 -2.07 2.06
CA PRO A 40 7.53 -2.53 0.71
C PRO A 40 7.84 -4.02 0.73
N LEU A 41 7.24 -4.77 -0.21
CA LEU A 41 7.64 -6.14 -0.49
C LEU A 41 8.88 -6.09 -1.37
N GLU A 42 9.97 -6.70 -0.92
CA GLU A 42 11.17 -6.88 -1.74
C GLU A 42 10.85 -7.85 -2.88
N VAL A 43 10.69 -7.30 -4.08
CA VAL A 43 10.46 -8.07 -5.30
C VAL A 43 11.63 -7.85 -6.25
N GLN A 44 12.17 -8.94 -6.78
CA GLN A 44 13.13 -8.87 -7.88
C GLN A 44 12.34 -8.63 -9.16
N LEU A 45 12.54 -7.47 -9.80
CA LEU A 45 12.04 -7.25 -11.14
C LEU A 45 12.87 -8.13 -12.09
N THR A 46 12.24 -9.17 -12.64
CA THR A 46 12.75 -9.85 -13.82
C THR A 46 12.16 -9.18 -15.05
N ASP A 47 13.04 -8.71 -15.94
CA ASP A 47 12.70 -8.26 -17.29
C ASP A 47 12.21 -9.42 -18.17
#